data_AF-A0A2D8QGV3-F1
#
_entry.id   AF-A0A2D8QGV3-F1
#
_cell.length_a   1.000
_cell.length_b   1.000
_cell.length_c   1.000
_cell.angle_alpha   90.00
_cell.angle_beta   90.00
_cell.angle_gamma   90.00
#
_symmetry.space_group_name_H-M   'P 1'
#
loop_
_entity.id
_entity.type
_entity.pdbx_description
1 polymer ?
#
loop_
_entity_poly.entity_id
_entity_poly.type
_entity_poly.pdbx_seq_one_letter_code
_entity_poly.pdbx_strand_id
1 'polypeptide(L)'
;MTAPAAPVSPASVPFSPWSLGAYRRPRLAVLRIDPRSPDTLALVHDGGVTELDVTGIGAADLAARLDRLRDAAAGDWAAIRSTSAARAQRRAAGADPDPDGLVDLLDGLDRLGLIAETDDGHDVLVADHARLDAALDRAAGWIAAGRREIGGLDHTAMLDLARSLLDRIRDLIAGGGQAGPFAPPPELPQGAGFHATILRLLVEAWAVTAPLSLVATGRLLARLTGTEARFSAPPGCLYDITEAERHLGVAATTLILAGLPGAERRALPPPGIPIPETGIGLILTAEAMTPGLLSAIGDDRIGALLAGRDAGIATAIARGVYLAQYHVSARITDIFLPAMRMALRPGLRGRMRRYHVEESGHEAHELEACRRLGLDADAVIDGLPLPPFTAYVDLLGLIADRAPAAFPAVLIVTEGLPGRPNPMNGRLAAAGITAAEDAEVRAHEQINIGLDHTTMPRRLGAEIPHLGRDDARRALDLYALMVELNARALGWLAAFHGDPARRPVPDWLPVPARDLAGWARDGLI
;
A
#
# COMPACT_ATOMS: atom_id res chain seq x y z
N MET A 1 5.46 45.27 28.99
CA MET A 1 6.47 44.72 29.91
C MET A 1 5.95 43.39 30.42
N THR A 2 6.33 42.30 29.75
CA THR A 2 6.11 40.94 30.22
C THR A 2 7.14 40.65 31.32
N ALA A 3 6.72 39.99 32.40
CA ALA A 3 7.61 39.60 33.49
C ALA A 3 8.75 38.70 32.96
N PRO A 4 9.98 38.78 33.50
CA PRO A 4 11.05 37.86 33.12
C PRO A 4 10.61 36.44 33.48
N ALA A 5 10.71 35.52 32.51
CA ALA A 5 10.45 34.11 32.74
C ALA A 5 11.46 33.59 33.79
N ALA A 6 10.98 32.81 34.75
CA ALA A 6 11.85 32.21 35.75
C ALA A 6 12.87 31.28 35.06
N PRO A 7 14.13 31.22 35.54
CA PRO A 7 15.16 30.35 34.96
C PRO A 7 14.70 28.89 35.02
N VAL A 8 14.84 28.18 33.89
CA VAL A 8 14.49 26.76 33.80
C VAL A 8 15.69 25.94 34.25
N SER A 9 15.52 25.14 35.31
CA SER A 9 16.56 24.20 35.74
C SER A 9 16.58 22.98 34.82
N PRO A 10 17.73 22.62 34.22
CA PRO A 10 17.85 21.46 33.32
C PRO A 10 17.38 20.15 33.97
N ALA A 11 17.53 20.02 35.30
CA ALA A 11 17.20 18.83 36.07
C ALA A 11 15.69 18.64 36.33
N SER A 12 14.84 19.62 35.99
CA SER A 12 13.41 19.58 36.32
C SER A 12 12.50 19.11 35.18
N VAL A 13 13.08 18.84 34.01
CA VAL A 13 12.33 18.47 32.80
C VAL A 13 12.37 16.94 32.62
N PRO A 14 11.24 16.22 32.72
CA PRO A 14 11.24 14.76 32.57
C PRO A 14 11.74 14.39 31.18
N PHE A 15 12.68 13.46 31.01
CA PHE A 15 13.30 13.08 29.74
C PHE A 15 12.32 12.62 28.64
N SER A 16 12.59 12.93 27.36
CA SER A 16 11.89 12.31 26.22
C SER A 16 12.94 11.62 25.33
N PRO A 17 12.99 10.28 25.31
CA PRO A 17 13.93 9.55 24.46
C PRO A 17 13.70 9.74 22.95
N TRP A 18 12.64 10.47 22.56
CA TRP A 18 12.19 10.58 21.17
C TRP A 18 12.72 11.80 20.42
N SER A 19 13.25 12.82 21.10
CA SER A 19 13.24 14.15 20.49
C SER A 19 14.48 14.43 19.64
N LEU A 20 15.70 14.28 20.17
CA LEU A 20 16.94 14.55 19.42
C LEU A 20 17.31 13.48 18.39
N GLY A 21 16.96 12.22 18.65
CA GLY A 21 17.29 11.08 17.77
C GLY A 21 16.55 11.11 16.42
N ALA A 22 15.44 11.84 16.33
CA ALA A 22 14.60 11.92 15.14
C ALA A 22 15.11 12.92 14.08
N TYR A 23 15.96 13.88 14.46
CA TYR A 23 16.50 14.87 13.53
C TYR A 23 17.57 14.27 12.62
N ARG A 24 17.48 14.54 11.32
CA ARG A 24 18.48 14.18 10.31
C ARG A 24 19.66 15.16 10.35
N ARG A 25 19.37 16.46 10.28
CA ARG A 25 20.36 17.55 10.28
C ARG A 25 19.93 18.64 11.28
N PRO A 26 19.93 18.34 12.59
CA PRO A 26 19.54 19.30 13.61
C PRO A 26 20.49 20.50 13.63
N ARG A 27 19.94 21.67 13.95
CA ARG A 27 20.71 22.84 14.37
C ARG A 27 20.09 23.48 15.59
N LEU A 28 20.92 24.11 16.41
CA LEU A 28 20.45 25.01 17.45
C LEU A 28 19.96 26.33 16.81
N ALA A 29 18.65 26.55 16.86
CA ALA A 29 17.94 27.69 16.26
C ALA A 29 17.96 28.92 17.18
N VAL A 30 19.16 29.38 17.54
CA VAL A 30 19.39 30.58 18.33
C VAL A 30 20.13 31.65 17.52
N LEU A 31 19.69 32.90 17.66
CA LEU A 31 20.30 34.07 17.07
C LEU A 31 21.62 34.41 17.77
N ARG A 32 21.64 34.31 19.11
CA ARG A 32 22.80 34.67 19.94
C ARG A 32 22.82 33.85 21.23
N ILE A 33 24.02 33.56 21.72
CA ILE A 33 24.28 32.86 22.97
C ILE A 33 25.09 33.81 23.86
N ASP A 34 24.51 34.26 24.97
CA ASP A 34 25.08 35.30 25.84
C ASP A 34 25.34 34.75 27.26
N PRO A 35 26.60 34.52 27.64
CA PRO A 35 26.95 34.29 29.04
C PRO A 35 26.68 35.58 29.85
N ARG A 36 25.67 35.56 30.73
CA ARG A 36 25.29 36.74 31.53
C ARG A 36 26.07 36.81 32.84
N SER A 37 26.36 35.65 33.41
CA SER A 37 27.17 35.45 34.62
C SER A 37 27.87 34.08 34.50
N PRO A 38 28.76 33.71 35.44
CA PRO A 38 29.35 32.37 35.46
C PRO A 38 28.32 31.23 35.50
N ASP A 39 27.16 31.48 36.08
CA ASP A 39 26.11 30.47 36.35
C ASP A 39 24.83 30.70 35.53
N THR A 40 24.80 31.68 34.63
CA THR A 40 23.61 32.01 33.84
C THR A 40 23.96 32.23 32.37
N LEU A 41 23.29 31.47 31.51
CA LEU A 41 23.42 31.55 30.05
C LEU A 41 22.08 31.96 29.41
N ALA A 42 22.09 33.01 28.60
CA ALA A 42 20.90 33.46 27.87
C ALA A 42 20.97 33.03 26.39
N LEU A 43 19.95 32.34 25.91
CA LEU A 43 19.75 31.97 24.52
C LEU A 43 18.73 32.92 23.89
N VAL A 44 19.16 33.72 22.91
CA VAL A 44 18.31 34.65 22.17
C VAL A 44 17.81 33.95 20.91
N HIS A 45 16.49 33.94 20.69
CA HIS A 45 15.83 33.34 19.52
C HIS A 45 14.67 34.22 19.06
N ASP A 46 14.05 33.90 17.92
CA ASP A 46 12.98 34.73 17.33
C ASP A 46 11.75 34.92 18.25
N GLY A 47 11.55 34.00 19.20
CA GLY A 47 10.47 34.03 20.20
C GLY A 47 10.81 34.74 21.51
N GLY A 48 12.04 35.24 21.69
CA GLY A 48 12.47 35.93 22.91
C GLY A 48 13.82 35.46 23.44
N VAL A 49 13.94 35.44 24.77
CA VAL A 49 15.16 35.03 25.46
C VAL A 49 14.82 33.91 26.44
N THR A 50 15.52 32.79 26.32
CA THR A 50 15.48 31.67 27.27
C THR A 50 16.72 31.75 28.17
N GLU A 51 16.53 31.88 29.48
CA GLU A 51 17.63 31.87 30.46
C GLU A 51 17.80 30.48 31.08
N LEU A 52 19.04 29.99 31.05
CA LEU A 52 19.44 28.70 31.58
C LEU A 52 20.28 28.90 32.83
N ASP A 53 19.93 28.17 33.89
CA ASP A 53 20.79 27.97 35.06
C ASP A 53 21.84 26.89 34.72
N VAL A 54 23.11 27.29 34.75
CA VAL A 54 24.26 26.46 34.35
C VAL A 54 25.25 26.30 35.48
N THR A 55 24.78 26.46 36.72
CA THR A 55 25.55 26.27 37.95
C THR A 55 26.26 24.91 37.92
N GLY A 56 27.59 24.92 38.03
CA GLY A 56 28.43 23.71 38.03
C GLY A 56 28.94 23.24 36.66
N ILE A 57 28.44 23.81 35.55
CA ILE A 57 28.93 23.54 34.17
C ILE A 57 29.77 24.71 33.65
N GLY A 58 29.41 25.95 34.02
CA GLY A 58 30.07 27.18 33.58
C GLY A 58 29.51 27.73 32.27
N ALA A 59 28.99 28.96 32.30
CA ALA A 59 28.30 29.57 31.16
C ALA A 59 29.17 29.75 29.91
N ALA A 60 30.46 30.06 30.07
CA ALA A 60 31.38 30.26 28.94
C ALA A 60 31.66 28.95 28.18
N ASP A 61 31.91 27.86 28.92
CA ASP A 61 32.21 26.55 28.33
C ASP A 61 30.98 25.96 27.63
N LEU A 62 29.80 26.09 28.25
CA LEU A 62 28.55 25.66 27.64
C LEU A 62 28.20 26.51 26.40
N ALA A 63 28.43 27.82 26.44
CA ALA A 63 28.21 28.69 25.29
C ALA A 63 29.03 28.25 24.07
N ALA A 64 30.32 27.94 24.26
CA ALA A 64 31.18 27.45 23.19
C ALA A 64 30.74 26.09 22.64
N ARG A 65 30.19 25.20 23.48
CA ARG A 65 29.60 23.92 23.05
C ARG A 65 28.32 24.13 22.24
N LEU A 66 27.40 24.96 22.74
CA LEU A 66 26.14 25.26 22.06
C LEU A 66 26.33 26.03 20.74
N ASP A 67 27.34 26.90 20.65
CA ASP A 67 27.62 27.64 19.41
C ASP A 67 28.04 26.71 18.27
N ARG A 68 28.81 25.65 18.55
CA ARG A 68 29.12 24.60 17.56
C ARG A 68 27.88 23.84 17.06
N LEU A 69 26.84 23.74 17.90
CA LEU A 69 25.60 23.05 17.54
C LEU A 69 24.68 23.91 16.66
N ARG A 70 24.99 25.19 16.42
CA ARG A 70 24.25 26.04 15.47
C ARG A 70 24.50 25.66 14.03
N ASP A 71 25.61 24.99 13.74
CA ASP A 71 25.92 24.42 12.43
C ASP A 71 25.55 22.93 12.40
N ALA A 72 24.61 22.58 11.53
CA ALA A 72 24.17 21.19 11.34
C ALA A 72 25.25 20.27 10.76
N ALA A 73 26.28 20.83 10.10
CA ALA A 73 27.37 20.09 9.47
C ALA A 73 28.66 20.05 10.32
N ALA A 74 28.87 21.01 11.23
CA ALA A 74 30.10 21.14 12.02
C ALA A 74 29.96 20.70 13.50
N GLY A 75 28.77 20.30 13.94
CA GLY A 75 28.49 19.98 15.33
C GLY A 75 28.70 18.51 15.74
N ASP A 76 28.82 18.28 17.05
CA ASP A 76 28.84 16.96 17.72
C ASP A 76 27.49 16.20 17.63
N TRP A 77 26.57 16.63 16.74
CA TRP A 77 25.19 16.15 16.63
C TRP A 77 25.09 14.63 16.42
N ALA A 78 25.96 14.04 15.60
CA ALA A 78 25.96 12.58 15.41
C ALA A 78 26.28 11.81 16.70
N ALA A 79 27.25 12.31 17.48
CA ALA A 79 27.61 11.73 18.77
C ALA A 79 26.51 11.95 19.81
N ILE A 80 25.88 13.13 19.82
CA ILE A 80 24.75 13.46 20.70
C ILE A 80 23.55 12.55 20.41
N ARG A 81 23.19 12.34 19.14
CA ARG A 81 22.09 11.43 18.76
C ARG A 81 22.35 9.99 19.19
N SER A 82 23.56 9.49 18.93
CA SER A 82 23.96 8.14 19.33
C SER A 82 23.92 7.97 20.87
N THR A 83 24.41 8.98 21.60
CA THR A 83 24.42 8.99 23.06
C THR A 83 23.00 9.07 23.64
N SER A 84 22.12 9.89 23.07
CA SER A 84 20.72 10.01 23.45
C SER A 84 19.96 8.69 23.23
N ALA A 85 20.12 8.06 22.07
CA ALA A 85 19.51 6.75 21.77
C ALA A 85 20.00 5.64 22.72
N ALA A 86 21.31 5.56 22.98
CA ALA A 86 21.86 4.59 23.92
C ALA A 86 21.40 4.85 25.38
N ARG A 87 21.17 6.12 25.75
CA ARG A 87 20.65 6.50 27.06
C ARG A 87 19.19 6.11 27.24
N ALA A 88 18.36 6.30 26.20
CA ALA A 88 16.97 5.83 26.19
C ALA A 88 16.87 4.33 26.54
N GLN A 89 17.76 3.53 25.95
CA GLN A 89 17.86 2.08 26.23
C GLN A 89 18.31 1.78 27.66
N ARG A 90 19.32 2.50 28.18
CA ARG A 90 19.82 2.31 29.57
C ARG A 90 18.81 2.74 30.64
N ARG A 91 18.11 3.86 30.45
CA ARG A 91 17.03 4.32 31.35
C ARG A 91 15.87 3.32 31.38
N ALA A 92 15.48 2.77 30.23
CA ALA A 92 14.48 1.70 30.17
C ALA A 92 14.92 0.45 30.96
N ALA A 93 16.23 0.22 31.10
CA ALA A 93 16.83 -0.84 31.91
C ALA A 93 17.13 -0.42 33.38
N GLY A 94 16.69 0.77 33.82
CA GLY A 94 16.80 1.21 35.22
C GLY A 94 18.14 1.82 35.65
N ALA A 95 19.02 2.17 34.70
CA ALA A 95 20.31 2.81 35.00
C ALA A 95 20.42 4.19 34.34
N ASP A 96 20.86 5.23 35.07
CA ASP A 96 21.15 6.53 34.45
C ASP A 96 22.07 7.44 35.29
N PRO A 97 23.32 7.65 34.83
CA PRO A 97 23.93 8.97 34.98
C PRO A 97 24.28 9.57 33.62
N ASP A 98 23.84 10.81 33.40
CA ASP A 98 24.45 11.75 32.45
C ASP A 98 25.43 12.63 33.23
N PRO A 99 26.71 12.26 33.30
CA PRO A 99 27.68 12.93 34.15
C PRO A 99 27.91 14.40 33.74
N ASP A 100 27.61 14.76 32.50
CA ASP A 100 27.86 16.10 31.94
C ASP A 100 26.55 16.92 31.73
N GLY A 101 25.37 16.31 31.88
CA GLY A 101 24.05 16.95 31.79
C GLY A 101 23.65 17.49 30.41
N LEU A 102 24.49 17.30 29.38
CA LEU A 102 24.32 17.92 28.06
C LEU A 102 23.12 17.36 27.30
N VAL A 103 22.83 16.06 27.42
CA VAL A 103 21.71 15.45 26.69
C VAL A 103 20.39 15.89 27.30
N ASP A 104 20.27 15.95 28.63
CA ASP A 104 19.05 16.45 29.28
C ASP A 104 18.83 17.94 28.96
N LEU A 105 19.89 18.74 28.88
CA LEU A 105 19.80 20.13 28.44
C LEU A 105 19.27 20.23 27.01
N LEU A 106 19.84 19.49 26.06
CA LEU A 106 19.44 19.56 24.65
C LEU A 106 18.01 19.06 24.44
N ASP A 107 17.56 18.03 25.16
CA ASP A 107 16.16 17.62 25.17
C ASP A 107 15.25 18.75 25.69
N GLY A 108 15.70 19.49 26.71
CA GLY A 108 15.02 20.66 27.22
C GLY A 108 14.91 21.77 26.18
N LEU A 109 15.99 22.05 25.45
CA LEU A 109 16.02 23.03 24.36
C LEU A 109 15.13 22.62 23.18
N ASP A 110 15.08 21.32 22.86
CA ASP A 110 14.21 20.78 21.82
C ASP A 110 12.72 21.00 22.13
N ARG A 111 12.31 20.78 23.38
CA ARG A 111 10.93 21.04 23.84
C ARG A 111 10.54 22.50 23.79
N LEU A 112 11.51 23.38 23.92
CA LEU A 112 11.32 24.82 23.75
C LEU A 112 11.30 25.23 22.27
N GLY A 113 11.44 24.28 21.33
CA GLY A 113 11.48 24.54 19.89
C GLY A 113 12.78 25.23 19.45
N LEU A 114 13.85 25.12 20.24
CA LEU A 114 15.14 25.78 19.97
C LEU A 114 16.11 24.90 19.18
N ILE A 115 15.70 23.67 18.84
CA ILE A 115 16.42 22.81 17.90
C ILE A 115 15.52 22.69 16.67
N ALA A 116 16.07 22.93 15.48
CA ALA A 116 15.35 22.89 14.22
C ALA A 116 16.01 21.90 13.26
N GLU A 117 15.20 21.30 12.39
CA GLU A 117 15.67 20.53 11.25
C GLU A 117 16.14 21.50 10.15
N THR A 118 17.31 21.24 9.55
CA THR A 118 17.84 22.02 8.42
C THR A 118 17.65 21.34 7.09
N ASP A 119 17.38 20.04 7.10
CA ASP A 119 16.87 19.32 5.95
C ASP A 119 15.38 19.69 5.78
N ASP A 120 15.10 20.68 4.96
CA ASP A 120 13.71 21.07 4.60
C ASP A 120 13.04 20.05 3.66
N GLY A 121 13.73 18.95 3.34
CA GLY A 121 13.26 17.91 2.45
C GLY A 121 13.16 18.35 0.99
N HIS A 122 13.69 19.52 0.61
CA HIS A 122 13.57 20.04 -0.75
C HIS A 122 14.23 19.11 -1.78
N ASP A 123 15.43 18.61 -1.52
CA ASP A 123 16.13 17.70 -2.42
C ASP A 123 15.37 16.39 -2.62
N VAL A 124 14.76 15.86 -1.54
CA VAL A 124 13.89 14.68 -1.61
C VAL A 124 12.68 14.96 -2.48
N LEU A 125 12.02 16.10 -2.27
CA LEU A 125 10.86 16.50 -3.07
C LEU A 125 11.21 16.69 -4.55
N VAL A 126 12.38 17.26 -4.87
CA VAL A 126 12.87 17.41 -6.25
C VAL A 126 13.14 16.04 -6.88
N ALA A 127 13.80 15.14 -6.16
CA ALA A 127 14.06 13.77 -6.63
C ALA A 127 12.75 12.98 -6.86
N ASP A 128 11.79 13.12 -5.95
CA ASP A 128 10.48 12.48 -6.03
C ASP A 128 9.68 12.97 -7.25
N HIS A 129 9.67 14.27 -7.51
CA HIS A 129 9.04 14.82 -8.72
C HIS A 129 9.70 14.28 -10.01
N ALA A 130 11.04 14.27 -10.05
CA ALA A 130 11.77 13.73 -11.20
C ALA A 130 11.48 12.23 -11.42
N ARG A 131 11.38 11.45 -10.33
CA ARG A 131 11.02 10.03 -10.38
C ARG A 131 9.61 9.84 -10.91
N LEU A 132 8.64 10.64 -10.46
CA LEU A 132 7.26 10.59 -10.93
C LEU A 132 7.14 10.94 -12.41
N ASP A 133 7.83 11.99 -12.87
CA ASP A 133 7.85 12.37 -14.29
C ASP A 133 8.47 11.26 -15.16
N ALA A 134 9.54 10.63 -14.69
CA ALA A 134 10.12 9.47 -15.37
C ALA A 134 9.15 8.28 -15.42
N ALA A 135 8.40 8.01 -14.36
CA ALA A 135 7.38 6.96 -14.34
C ALA A 135 6.23 7.26 -15.33
N LEU A 136 5.80 8.52 -15.42
CA LEU A 136 4.81 8.97 -16.41
C LEU A 136 5.29 8.76 -17.84
N ASP A 137 6.55 9.10 -18.13
CA ASP A 137 7.15 8.91 -19.45
C ASP A 137 7.26 7.42 -19.80
N ARG A 138 7.65 6.57 -18.84
CA ARG A 138 7.67 5.11 -19.01
C ARG A 138 6.27 4.57 -19.31
N ALA A 139 5.26 4.97 -18.55
CA ALA A 139 3.87 4.53 -18.75
C ALA A 139 3.28 5.02 -20.09
N ALA A 140 3.58 6.25 -20.50
CA ALA A 140 3.15 6.78 -21.80
C ALA A 140 3.86 6.06 -22.97
N GLY A 141 5.18 5.87 -22.86
CA GLY A 141 5.99 5.12 -23.82
C GLY A 141 5.50 3.68 -23.96
N TRP A 142 5.07 3.08 -22.85
CA TRP A 142 4.46 1.77 -22.80
C TRP A 142 3.20 1.65 -23.65
N ILE A 143 2.23 2.55 -23.42
CA ILE A 143 0.97 2.58 -24.17
C ILE A 143 1.24 2.83 -25.65
N ALA A 144 2.21 3.69 -25.96
CA ALA A 144 2.63 3.92 -27.33
C ALA A 144 3.23 2.67 -27.98
N ALA A 145 4.02 1.87 -27.25
CA ALA A 145 4.52 0.59 -27.73
C ALA A 145 3.39 -0.42 -27.95
N GLY A 146 2.46 -0.55 -26.99
CA GLY A 146 1.26 -1.38 -27.12
C GLY A 146 0.45 -1.08 -28.39
N ARG A 147 0.21 0.20 -28.68
CA ARG A 147 -0.49 0.64 -29.91
C ARG A 147 0.25 0.34 -31.21
N ARG A 148 1.59 0.20 -31.17
CA ARG A 148 2.38 -0.11 -32.37
C ARG A 148 2.54 -1.62 -32.58
N GLU A 149 2.70 -2.36 -31.49
CA GLU A 149 3.15 -3.75 -31.53
C GLU A 149 2.00 -4.76 -31.41
N ILE A 150 0.88 -4.37 -30.79
CA ILE A 150 -0.23 -5.28 -30.54
C ILE A 150 -1.26 -5.19 -31.67
N GLY A 151 -1.26 -6.19 -32.55
CA GLY A 151 -2.25 -6.30 -33.62
C GLY A 151 -3.67 -6.51 -33.08
N GLY A 152 -4.65 -5.83 -33.68
CA GLY A 152 -6.06 -5.95 -33.32
C GLY A 152 -6.50 -5.09 -32.12
N LEU A 153 -5.61 -4.24 -31.58
CA LEU A 153 -5.96 -3.30 -30.52
C LEU A 153 -6.95 -2.23 -31.04
N ASP A 154 -8.11 -2.10 -30.40
CA ASP A 154 -9.07 -1.03 -30.65
C ASP A 154 -8.59 0.28 -30.00
N HIS A 155 -7.84 1.06 -30.78
CA HIS A 155 -7.31 2.34 -30.34
C HIS A 155 -8.41 3.35 -30.02
N THR A 156 -9.56 3.27 -30.70
CA THR A 156 -10.66 4.21 -30.51
C THR A 156 -11.32 3.94 -29.16
N ALA A 157 -11.69 2.70 -28.89
CA ALA A 157 -12.27 2.31 -27.60
C ALA A 157 -11.33 2.63 -26.43
N MET A 158 -10.02 2.38 -26.60
CA MET A 158 -9.01 2.72 -25.59
C MET A 158 -8.94 4.23 -25.32
N LEU A 159 -8.92 5.06 -26.37
CA LEU A 159 -8.88 6.52 -26.20
C LEU A 159 -10.19 7.08 -25.64
N ASP A 160 -11.34 6.49 -25.99
CA ASP A 160 -12.64 6.89 -25.43
C ASP A 160 -12.74 6.54 -23.95
N LEU A 161 -12.23 5.38 -23.55
CA LEU A 161 -12.08 5.04 -22.13
C LEU A 161 -11.15 6.03 -21.42
N ALA A 162 -10.00 6.35 -22.02
CA ALA A 162 -9.05 7.32 -21.46
C ALA A 162 -9.67 8.70 -21.25
N ARG A 163 -10.46 9.21 -22.22
CA ARG A 163 -11.21 10.47 -22.09
C ARG A 163 -12.25 10.40 -20.97
N SER A 164 -13.04 9.32 -20.95
CA SER A 164 -14.06 9.11 -19.91
C SER A 164 -13.46 9.06 -18.50
N LEU A 165 -12.31 8.41 -18.33
CA LEU A 165 -11.59 8.36 -17.06
C LEU A 165 -10.98 9.73 -16.71
N LEU A 166 -10.42 10.45 -17.68
CA LEU A 166 -9.87 11.79 -17.46
C LEU A 166 -10.93 12.77 -16.98
N ASP A 167 -12.12 12.77 -17.59
CA ASP A 167 -13.24 13.61 -17.18
C ASP A 167 -13.69 13.24 -15.77
N ARG A 168 -13.77 11.94 -15.46
CA ARG A 168 -14.09 11.49 -14.10
C ARG A 168 -13.06 11.93 -13.06
N ILE A 169 -11.76 11.86 -13.38
CA ILE A 169 -10.69 12.32 -12.50
C ILE A 169 -10.81 13.82 -12.24
N ARG A 170 -11.12 14.62 -13.26
CA ARG A 170 -11.37 16.06 -13.10
C ARG A 170 -12.52 16.33 -12.15
N ASP A 171 -13.63 15.62 -12.32
CA ASP A 171 -14.80 15.76 -11.44
C ASP A 171 -14.47 15.40 -9.99
N LEU A 172 -13.73 14.30 -9.78
CA LEU A 172 -13.29 13.86 -8.45
C LEU A 172 -12.39 14.91 -7.78
N ILE A 173 -11.40 15.46 -8.52
CA ILE A 173 -10.48 16.48 -8.00
C ILE A 173 -11.18 17.82 -7.74
N ALA A 174 -12.17 18.19 -8.56
CA ALA A 174 -12.95 19.40 -8.38
C ALA A 174 -13.95 19.32 -7.20
N GLY A 175 -14.02 18.19 -6.49
CA GLY A 175 -14.99 17.96 -5.42
C GLY A 175 -16.40 17.64 -5.94
N GLY A 176 -16.56 17.37 -7.24
CA GLY A 176 -17.81 16.92 -7.86
C GLY A 176 -18.15 15.45 -7.53
N GLY A 177 -17.23 14.71 -6.91
CA GLY A 177 -17.53 13.42 -6.27
C GLY A 177 -17.74 13.59 -4.78
N GLN A 178 -18.83 13.03 -4.25
CA GLN A 178 -18.94 12.80 -2.81
C GLN A 178 -17.86 11.78 -2.41
N ALA A 179 -16.70 12.23 -1.96
CA ALA A 179 -15.73 11.37 -1.30
C ALA A 179 -16.16 11.19 0.17
N GLY A 180 -16.16 9.95 0.67
CA GLY A 180 -16.56 9.62 2.04
C GLY A 180 -17.70 8.60 2.11
N PRO A 181 -18.23 8.30 3.31
CA PRO A 181 -19.19 7.21 3.54
C PRO A 181 -20.57 7.41 2.89
N PHE A 182 -20.82 8.59 2.30
CA PHE A 182 -22.02 8.92 1.54
C PHE A 182 -21.82 8.82 0.03
N ALA A 183 -20.60 8.50 -0.43
CA ALA A 183 -20.35 8.17 -1.82
C ALA A 183 -21.31 7.05 -2.26
N PRO A 184 -21.86 7.10 -3.49
CA PRO A 184 -22.68 6.02 -3.98
C PRO A 184 -21.87 4.71 -3.97
N PRO A 185 -22.53 3.58 -3.69
CA PRO A 185 -21.86 2.28 -3.73
C PRO A 185 -21.30 2.04 -5.14
N PRO A 186 -20.22 1.25 -5.30
CA PRO A 186 -19.57 1.08 -6.59
C PRO A 186 -20.56 0.48 -7.60
N GLU A 187 -20.77 1.17 -8.71
CA GLU A 187 -21.61 0.70 -9.82
C GLU A 187 -20.74 0.03 -10.87
N LEU A 188 -21.10 -1.19 -11.26
CA LEU A 188 -20.48 -1.84 -12.39
C LEU A 188 -21.13 -1.28 -13.67
N PRO A 189 -20.38 -0.61 -14.55
CA PRO A 189 -20.97 -0.03 -15.75
C PRO A 189 -21.57 -1.14 -16.63
N GLN A 190 -22.81 -0.94 -17.07
CA GLN A 190 -23.48 -1.87 -17.97
C GLN A 190 -22.76 -1.89 -19.33
N GLY A 191 -22.56 -3.09 -19.88
CA GLY A 191 -21.91 -3.25 -21.18
C GLY A 191 -20.40 -2.96 -21.20
N ALA A 192 -19.79 -2.59 -20.07
CA ALA A 192 -18.35 -2.45 -19.97
C ALA A 192 -17.68 -3.80 -19.70
N GLY A 193 -16.61 -4.06 -20.44
CA GLY A 193 -15.75 -5.22 -20.24
C GLY A 193 -14.99 -5.21 -18.92
N PHE A 194 -14.34 -6.34 -18.60
CA PHE A 194 -13.63 -6.53 -17.34
C PHE A 194 -12.59 -5.43 -17.06
N HIS A 195 -11.61 -5.23 -17.94
CA HIS A 195 -10.52 -4.26 -17.72
C HIS A 195 -10.99 -2.81 -17.65
N ALA A 196 -11.97 -2.43 -18.48
CA ALA A 196 -12.58 -1.11 -18.41
C ALA A 196 -13.33 -0.89 -17.08
N THR A 197 -13.98 -1.94 -16.56
CA THR A 197 -14.63 -1.91 -15.24
C THR A 197 -13.58 -1.73 -14.13
N ILE A 198 -12.50 -2.51 -14.15
CA ILE A 198 -11.41 -2.42 -13.17
C ILE A 198 -10.82 -1.00 -13.13
N LEU A 199 -10.44 -0.42 -14.27
CA LEU A 199 -9.88 0.93 -14.33
C LEU A 199 -10.80 2.00 -13.74
N ARG A 200 -12.11 1.92 -14.02
CA ARG A 200 -13.08 2.87 -13.47
C ARG A 200 -13.15 2.78 -11.96
N LEU A 201 -13.16 1.56 -11.41
CA LEU A 201 -13.17 1.35 -9.97
C LEU A 201 -11.85 1.78 -9.31
N LEU A 202 -10.70 1.55 -9.95
CA LEU A 202 -9.40 2.01 -9.43
C LEU A 202 -9.33 3.54 -9.34
N VAL A 203 -9.84 4.26 -10.34
CA VAL A 203 -9.95 5.73 -10.28
C VAL A 203 -10.80 6.19 -9.09
N GLU A 204 -11.89 5.48 -8.77
CA GLU A 204 -12.69 5.76 -7.57
C GLU A 204 -11.94 5.45 -6.28
N ALA A 205 -11.17 4.37 -6.24
CA ALA A 205 -10.37 3.95 -5.09
C ALA A 205 -9.27 4.97 -4.79
N TRP A 206 -8.48 5.35 -5.80
CA TRP A 206 -7.35 6.26 -5.65
C TRP A 206 -7.76 7.68 -5.26
N ALA A 207 -8.99 8.09 -5.55
CA ALA A 207 -9.51 9.36 -5.06
C ALA A 207 -9.59 9.44 -3.52
N VAL A 208 -9.64 8.29 -2.85
CA VAL A 208 -9.67 8.20 -1.39
C VAL A 208 -8.32 7.81 -0.82
N THR A 209 -7.68 6.77 -1.38
CA THR A 209 -6.50 6.14 -0.77
C THR A 209 -5.17 6.60 -1.37
N ALA A 210 -5.15 7.05 -2.63
CA ALA A 210 -3.92 7.39 -3.33
C ALA A 210 -4.05 8.66 -4.21
N PRO A 211 -4.25 9.86 -3.61
CA PRO A 211 -4.48 11.09 -4.37
C PRO A 211 -3.37 11.43 -5.37
N LEU A 212 -2.11 11.14 -5.02
CA LEU A 212 -0.98 11.32 -5.93
C LEU A 212 -1.13 10.44 -7.18
N SER A 213 -1.55 9.19 -7.01
CA SER A 213 -1.76 8.24 -8.11
C SER A 213 -2.94 8.65 -9.00
N LEU A 214 -4.00 9.21 -8.42
CA LEU A 214 -5.11 9.81 -9.17
C LEU A 214 -4.62 10.96 -10.07
N VAL A 215 -3.83 11.88 -9.49
CA VAL A 215 -3.23 13.01 -10.22
C VAL A 215 -2.28 12.52 -11.32
N ALA A 216 -1.40 11.58 -11.01
CA ALA A 216 -0.46 11.00 -11.96
C ALA A 216 -1.19 10.32 -13.12
N THR A 217 -2.21 9.52 -12.82
CA THR A 217 -3.07 8.90 -13.84
C THR A 217 -3.77 9.95 -14.69
N GLY A 218 -4.33 11.01 -14.08
CA GLY A 218 -4.91 12.13 -14.82
C GLY A 218 -3.92 12.77 -15.79
N ARG A 219 -2.67 13.01 -15.36
CA ARG A 219 -1.59 13.54 -16.22
C ARG A 219 -1.27 12.58 -17.37
N LEU A 220 -1.17 11.28 -17.09
CA LEU A 220 -0.95 10.25 -18.12
C LEU A 220 -2.07 10.28 -19.17
N LEU A 221 -3.34 10.24 -18.74
CA LEU A 221 -4.49 10.23 -19.63
C LEU A 221 -4.58 11.52 -20.46
N ALA A 222 -4.33 12.68 -19.85
CA ALA A 222 -4.31 13.97 -20.55
C ALA A 222 -3.26 14.01 -21.67
N ARG A 223 -2.05 13.46 -21.42
CA ARG A 223 -1.00 13.32 -22.44
C ARG A 223 -1.47 12.41 -23.59
N LEU A 224 -2.13 11.30 -23.28
CA LEU A 224 -2.62 10.34 -24.28
C LEU A 224 -3.75 10.90 -25.15
N THR A 225 -4.66 11.67 -24.55
CA THR A 225 -5.82 12.24 -25.24
C THR A 225 -5.54 13.59 -25.90
N GLY A 226 -4.31 14.12 -25.76
CA GLY A 226 -3.91 15.43 -26.27
C GLY A 226 -4.68 16.58 -25.60
N THR A 227 -5.18 16.37 -24.39
CA THR A 227 -5.99 17.36 -23.68
C THR A 227 -5.09 18.14 -22.72
N GLU A 228 -5.13 19.47 -22.77
CA GLU A 228 -4.49 20.27 -21.73
C GLU A 228 -5.21 20.05 -20.39
N ALA A 229 -4.52 19.43 -19.44
CA ALA A 229 -4.99 19.29 -18.07
C ALA A 229 -3.83 19.58 -17.12
N ARG A 230 -3.99 20.60 -16.29
CA ARG A 230 -3.04 20.91 -15.22
C ARG A 230 -3.56 20.33 -13.93
N PHE A 231 -3.02 19.19 -13.54
CA PHE A 231 -3.23 18.62 -12.21
C PHE A 231 -2.07 19.04 -11.31
N SER A 232 -2.35 19.81 -10.27
CA SER A 232 -1.35 20.13 -9.25
C SER A 232 -1.09 18.90 -8.39
N ALA A 233 0.18 18.56 -8.18
CA ALA A 233 0.53 17.54 -7.20
C ALA A 233 0.12 18.06 -5.81
N PRO A 234 -0.38 17.19 -4.92
CA PRO A 234 -0.62 17.59 -3.54
C PRO A 234 0.73 18.01 -2.89
N PRO A 235 0.73 19.02 -2.01
CA PRO A 235 1.96 19.62 -1.50
C PRO A 235 2.74 18.68 -0.56
N GLY A 236 4.07 18.66 -0.69
CA GLY A 236 5.01 18.04 0.26
C GLY A 236 5.42 16.61 -0.07
N CYS A 237 6.40 16.10 0.69
CA CYS A 237 6.95 14.73 0.60
C CYS A 237 6.11 13.70 1.40
N LEU A 238 4.78 13.86 1.43
CA LEU A 238 3.88 13.04 2.25
C LEU A 238 3.50 11.71 1.60
N TYR A 239 3.62 11.61 0.28
CA TYR A 239 3.11 10.49 -0.51
C TYR A 239 4.26 9.64 -1.06
N ASP A 240 4.07 8.33 -1.06
CA ASP A 240 5.02 7.39 -1.64
C ASP A 240 4.96 7.43 -3.18
N ILE A 241 6.04 7.88 -3.81
CA ILE A 241 6.18 7.90 -5.27
C ILE A 241 6.20 6.49 -5.85
N THR A 242 6.74 5.50 -5.13
CA THR A 242 6.78 4.10 -5.56
C THR A 242 5.37 3.55 -5.74
N GLU A 243 4.43 3.95 -4.89
CA GLU A 243 3.03 3.55 -5.02
C GLU A 243 2.35 4.22 -6.21
N ALA A 244 2.62 5.50 -6.48
CA ALA A 244 2.15 6.16 -7.70
C ALA A 244 2.73 5.52 -8.97
N GLU A 245 4.00 5.10 -8.90
CA GLU A 245 4.70 4.36 -9.94
C GLU A 245 3.99 3.01 -10.23
N ARG A 246 3.63 2.24 -9.19
CA ARG A 246 2.83 1.00 -9.31
C ARG A 246 1.47 1.25 -9.98
N HIS A 247 0.72 2.25 -9.51
CA HIS A 247 -0.58 2.57 -10.06
C HIS A 247 -0.53 3.04 -11.53
N LEU A 248 0.52 3.75 -11.93
CA LEU A 248 0.75 4.09 -13.35
C LEU A 248 0.96 2.85 -14.20
N GLY A 249 1.72 1.86 -13.71
CA GLY A 249 1.88 0.57 -14.37
C GLY A 249 0.54 -0.16 -14.54
N VAL A 250 -0.27 -0.21 -13.49
CA VAL A 250 -1.63 -0.79 -13.53
C VAL A 250 -2.52 -0.06 -14.53
N ALA A 251 -2.52 1.27 -14.49
CA ALA A 251 -3.31 2.09 -15.39
C ALA A 251 -2.93 1.84 -16.85
N ALA A 252 -1.62 1.86 -17.16
CA ALA A 252 -1.11 1.64 -18.51
C ALA A 252 -1.40 0.24 -19.03
N THR A 253 -1.14 -0.80 -18.24
CA THR A 253 -1.42 -2.19 -18.62
C THR A 253 -2.91 -2.41 -18.84
N THR A 254 -3.75 -2.01 -17.88
CA THR A 254 -5.18 -2.29 -17.93
C THR A 254 -5.87 -1.50 -19.04
N LEU A 255 -5.36 -0.32 -19.39
CA LEU A 255 -5.86 0.47 -20.50
C LEU A 255 -5.58 -0.21 -21.84
N ILE A 256 -4.39 -0.78 -22.02
CA ILE A 256 -4.07 -1.59 -23.20
C ILE A 256 -4.97 -2.83 -23.25
N LEU A 257 -5.11 -3.57 -22.15
CA LEU A 257 -5.96 -4.76 -22.12
C LEU A 257 -7.42 -4.46 -22.43
N ALA A 258 -7.92 -3.28 -22.03
CA ALA A 258 -9.27 -2.84 -22.35
C ALA A 258 -9.50 -2.60 -23.85
N GLY A 259 -8.44 -2.41 -24.65
CA GLY A 259 -8.52 -2.28 -26.09
C GLY A 259 -8.34 -3.59 -26.87
N LEU A 260 -8.06 -4.72 -26.21
CA LEU A 260 -7.79 -5.97 -26.92
C LEU A 260 -9.07 -6.64 -27.44
N PRO A 261 -8.97 -7.49 -28.49
CA PRO A 261 -10.10 -8.31 -28.92
C PRO A 261 -10.65 -9.17 -27.77
N GLY A 262 -11.97 -9.15 -27.55
CA GLY A 262 -12.60 -9.90 -26.46
C GLY A 262 -12.56 -9.18 -25.10
N ALA A 263 -12.05 -7.95 -25.04
CA ALA A 263 -12.01 -7.15 -23.82
C ALA A 263 -13.41 -6.78 -23.29
N GLU A 264 -14.45 -6.88 -24.12
CA GLU A 264 -15.86 -6.69 -23.73
C GLU A 264 -16.39 -7.79 -22.81
N ARG A 265 -15.69 -8.94 -22.73
CA ARG A 265 -16.10 -10.06 -21.88
C ARG A 265 -15.85 -9.75 -20.41
N ARG A 266 -16.79 -10.21 -19.59
CA ARG A 266 -16.74 -10.17 -18.12
C ARG A 266 -17.60 -11.31 -17.60
N ALA A 267 -17.14 -11.96 -16.52
CA ALA A 267 -17.94 -12.91 -15.78
C ALA A 267 -19.13 -12.17 -15.14
N LEU A 268 -20.31 -12.79 -15.22
CA LEU A 268 -21.53 -12.27 -14.61
C LEU A 268 -22.09 -13.32 -13.67
N PRO A 269 -22.80 -12.91 -12.60
CA PRO A 269 -23.55 -13.86 -11.80
C PRO A 269 -24.50 -14.68 -12.69
N PRO A 270 -24.66 -16.00 -12.44
CA PRO A 270 -25.54 -16.83 -13.24
C PRO A 270 -26.98 -16.29 -13.27
N PRO A 271 -27.72 -16.43 -14.40
CA PRO A 271 -29.10 -15.97 -14.46
C PRO A 271 -29.98 -16.77 -13.49
N GLY A 272 -30.95 -16.11 -12.86
CA GLY A 272 -31.93 -16.76 -11.99
C GLY A 272 -31.42 -17.12 -10.59
N ILE A 273 -30.23 -16.67 -10.19
CA ILE A 273 -29.76 -16.85 -8.81
C ILE A 273 -30.74 -16.20 -7.81
N PRO A 274 -31.02 -16.86 -6.67
CA PRO A 274 -31.81 -16.25 -5.61
C PRO A 274 -31.14 -14.96 -5.12
N ILE A 275 -31.93 -13.90 -4.92
CA ILE A 275 -31.45 -12.67 -4.29
C ILE A 275 -31.60 -12.82 -2.78
N PRO A 276 -30.49 -12.88 -2.02
CA PRO A 276 -30.51 -13.10 -0.59
C PRO A 276 -30.92 -11.82 0.16
N GLU A 277 -31.62 -12.01 1.28
CA GLU A 277 -32.08 -10.91 2.14
C GLU A 277 -31.27 -10.79 3.44
N THR A 278 -30.22 -11.61 3.60
CA THR A 278 -29.35 -11.62 4.78
C THR A 278 -27.89 -11.77 4.33
N GLY A 279 -26.94 -11.35 5.16
CA GLY A 279 -25.52 -11.53 4.83
C GLY A 279 -25.11 -12.99 4.76
N ILE A 280 -25.62 -13.86 5.62
CA ILE A 280 -25.34 -15.30 5.52
C ILE A 280 -25.90 -15.90 4.21
N GLY A 281 -27.10 -15.47 3.80
CA GLY A 281 -27.66 -15.84 2.50
C GLY A 281 -26.77 -15.41 1.35
N LEU A 282 -26.23 -14.18 1.40
CA LEU A 282 -25.27 -13.65 0.44
C LEU A 282 -24.02 -14.53 0.32
N ILE A 283 -23.41 -14.92 1.45
CA ILE A 283 -22.25 -15.80 1.46
C ILE A 283 -22.57 -17.15 0.80
N LEU A 284 -23.67 -17.79 1.19
CA LEU A 284 -24.04 -19.09 0.63
C LEU A 284 -24.34 -19.03 -0.87
N THR A 285 -24.97 -17.95 -1.35
CA THR A 285 -25.18 -17.74 -2.79
C THR A 285 -23.86 -17.52 -3.54
N ALA A 286 -22.93 -16.75 -2.95
CA ALA A 286 -21.60 -16.53 -3.52
C ALA A 286 -20.80 -17.85 -3.62
N GLU A 287 -20.75 -18.63 -2.55
CA GLU A 287 -20.12 -19.96 -2.53
C GLU A 287 -20.71 -20.91 -3.59
N ALA A 288 -22.03 -20.87 -3.78
CA ALA A 288 -22.72 -21.71 -4.75
C ALA A 288 -22.40 -21.33 -6.20
N MET A 289 -22.14 -20.05 -6.49
CA MET A 289 -21.82 -19.61 -7.85
C MET A 289 -20.34 -19.76 -8.22
N THR A 290 -19.43 -19.83 -7.25
CA THR A 290 -17.97 -19.87 -7.49
C THR A 290 -17.56 -20.90 -8.54
N PRO A 291 -18.03 -22.17 -8.50
CA PRO A 291 -17.63 -23.16 -9.50
C PRO A 291 -18.08 -22.80 -10.92
N GLY A 292 -19.28 -22.23 -11.06
CA GLY A 292 -19.82 -21.79 -12.34
C GLY A 292 -19.07 -20.59 -12.90
N LEU A 293 -18.70 -19.63 -12.05
CA LEU A 293 -17.86 -18.50 -12.43
C LEU A 293 -16.48 -18.94 -12.90
N LEU A 294 -15.79 -19.77 -12.11
CA LEU A 294 -14.46 -20.28 -12.46
C LEU A 294 -14.48 -21.06 -13.78
N SER A 295 -15.50 -21.91 -13.98
CA SER A 295 -15.68 -22.63 -15.24
C SER A 295 -15.92 -21.71 -16.44
N ALA A 296 -16.53 -20.53 -16.25
CA ALA A 296 -16.78 -19.58 -17.32
C ALA A 296 -15.54 -18.73 -17.66
N ILE A 297 -14.64 -18.52 -16.69
CA ILE A 297 -13.44 -17.70 -16.86
C ILE A 297 -12.35 -18.45 -17.63
N GLY A 298 -12.14 -19.75 -17.35
CA GLY A 298 -11.21 -20.59 -18.12
C GLY A 298 -10.29 -21.46 -17.27
N ASP A 299 -9.27 -22.00 -17.94
CA ASP A 299 -8.46 -23.12 -17.44
C ASP A 299 -7.46 -22.73 -16.33
N ASP A 300 -7.22 -23.68 -15.41
CA ASP A 300 -6.23 -23.60 -14.33
C ASP A 300 -4.80 -23.77 -14.87
N ARG A 301 -4.24 -22.69 -15.43
CA ARG A 301 -2.92 -22.68 -16.07
C ARG A 301 -1.77 -22.94 -15.10
N ILE A 302 -1.83 -22.42 -13.87
CA ILE A 302 -0.83 -22.75 -12.84
C ILE A 302 -0.87 -24.25 -12.55
N GLY A 303 -2.06 -24.83 -12.39
CA GLY A 303 -2.23 -26.26 -12.23
C GLY A 303 -1.60 -27.05 -13.37
N ALA A 304 -1.80 -26.62 -14.63
CA ALA A 304 -1.20 -27.25 -15.81
C ALA A 304 0.34 -27.16 -15.83
N LEU A 305 0.93 -26.00 -15.50
CA LEU A 305 2.38 -25.83 -15.42
C LEU A 305 3.00 -26.72 -14.33
N LEU A 306 2.39 -26.74 -13.14
CA LEU A 306 2.87 -27.57 -12.02
C LEU A 306 2.71 -29.07 -12.29
N ALA A 307 1.65 -29.48 -12.99
CA ALA A 307 1.45 -30.86 -13.40
C ALA A 307 2.54 -31.37 -14.36
N GLY A 308 3.20 -30.48 -15.11
CA GLY A 308 4.34 -30.81 -15.96
C GLY A 308 5.60 -31.24 -15.19
N ARG A 309 5.66 -30.98 -13.87
CA ARG A 309 6.77 -31.36 -12.96
C ARG A 309 8.16 -30.89 -13.39
N ASP A 310 8.23 -29.76 -14.08
CA ASP A 310 9.50 -29.06 -14.31
C ASP A 310 9.88 -28.29 -13.04
N ALA A 311 11.00 -28.68 -12.41
CA ALA A 311 11.44 -28.09 -11.14
C ALA A 311 11.80 -26.59 -11.26
N GLY A 312 12.31 -26.16 -12.41
CA GLY A 312 12.67 -24.77 -12.66
C GLY A 312 11.42 -23.89 -12.75
N ILE A 313 10.43 -24.32 -13.52
CA ILE A 313 9.13 -23.65 -13.64
C ILE A 313 8.40 -23.66 -12.30
N ALA A 314 8.34 -24.80 -11.60
CA ALA A 314 7.67 -24.89 -10.31
C ALA A 314 8.30 -23.95 -9.26
N THR A 315 9.63 -23.80 -9.26
CA THR A 315 10.34 -22.86 -8.38
C THR A 315 10.02 -21.41 -8.74
N ALA A 316 10.00 -21.08 -10.03
CA ALA A 316 9.66 -19.74 -10.49
C ALA A 316 8.22 -19.36 -10.14
N ILE A 317 7.26 -20.28 -10.32
CA ILE A 317 5.87 -20.11 -9.91
C ILE A 317 5.76 -19.94 -8.39
N ALA A 318 6.45 -20.76 -7.59
CA ALA A 318 6.46 -20.61 -6.14
C ALA A 318 6.92 -19.20 -5.73
N ARG A 319 8.04 -18.73 -6.28
CA ARG A 319 8.54 -17.36 -6.05
C ARG A 319 7.49 -16.30 -6.37
N GLY A 320 6.80 -16.43 -7.51
CA GLY A 320 5.75 -15.51 -7.90
C GLY A 320 4.55 -15.51 -6.96
N VAL A 321 4.10 -16.68 -6.50
CA VAL A 321 2.99 -16.81 -5.54
C VAL A 321 3.32 -16.11 -4.22
N TYR A 322 4.46 -16.43 -3.61
CA TYR A 322 4.86 -15.85 -2.32
C TYR A 322 5.17 -14.35 -2.44
N LEU A 323 5.75 -13.90 -3.55
CA LEU A 323 5.95 -12.48 -3.83
C LEU A 323 4.61 -11.73 -3.93
N ALA A 324 3.63 -12.31 -4.62
CA ALA A 324 2.30 -11.72 -4.73
C ALA A 324 1.57 -11.68 -3.38
N GLN A 325 1.66 -12.76 -2.58
CA GLN A 325 1.12 -12.80 -1.23
C GLN A 325 1.76 -11.75 -0.32
N TYR A 326 3.09 -11.61 -0.35
CA TYR A 326 3.80 -10.56 0.38
C TYR A 326 3.24 -9.17 0.08
N HIS A 327 3.11 -8.79 -1.20
CA HIS A 327 2.62 -7.46 -1.56
C HIS A 327 1.15 -7.23 -1.18
N VAL A 328 0.32 -8.27 -1.17
CA VAL A 328 -1.07 -8.17 -0.68
C VAL A 328 -1.08 -8.00 0.85
N SER A 329 -0.34 -8.84 1.58
CA SER A 329 -0.29 -8.79 3.05
C SER A 329 0.34 -7.50 3.58
N ALA A 330 1.37 -6.98 2.90
CA ALA A 330 1.99 -5.70 3.27
C ALA A 330 1.01 -4.52 3.21
N ARG A 331 -0.08 -4.65 2.44
CA ARG A 331 -1.14 -3.64 2.30
C ARG A 331 -2.46 -4.08 2.95
N ILE A 332 -2.44 -5.04 3.87
CA ILE A 332 -3.67 -5.55 4.50
C ILE A 332 -4.48 -4.46 5.22
N THR A 333 -3.81 -3.47 5.79
CA THR A 333 -4.48 -2.34 6.45
C THR A 333 -5.31 -1.52 5.47
N ASP A 334 -4.86 -1.36 4.22
CA ASP A 334 -5.60 -0.63 3.17
C ASP A 334 -6.92 -1.30 2.84
N ILE A 335 -7.01 -2.62 3.01
CA ILE A 335 -8.20 -3.42 2.76
C ILE A 335 -9.24 -3.24 3.88
N PHE A 336 -8.81 -3.32 5.15
CA PHE A 336 -9.76 -3.34 6.29
C PHE A 336 -10.07 -1.97 6.88
N LEU A 337 -9.11 -1.04 6.88
CA LEU A 337 -9.27 0.28 7.50
C LEU A 337 -10.51 1.04 7.01
N PRO A 338 -10.87 1.02 5.70
CA PRO A 338 -12.05 1.73 5.21
C PRO A 338 -13.37 1.23 5.84
N ALA A 339 -13.48 -0.08 6.10
CA ALA A 339 -14.63 -0.63 6.82
C ALA A 339 -14.57 -0.32 8.33
N MET A 340 -13.39 -0.43 8.94
CA MET A 340 -13.23 -0.29 10.39
C MET A 340 -13.43 1.14 10.91
N ARG A 341 -13.22 2.17 10.07
CA ARG A 341 -13.47 3.57 10.43
C ARG A 341 -14.96 3.92 10.52
N MET A 342 -15.83 3.10 9.95
CA MET A 342 -17.28 3.31 10.00
C MET A 342 -17.88 2.89 11.35
N ALA A 343 -18.96 3.56 11.75
CA ALA A 343 -19.74 3.22 12.94
C ALA A 343 -20.64 1.98 12.71
N LEU A 344 -20.03 0.86 12.33
CA LEU A 344 -20.72 -0.42 12.09
C LEU A 344 -21.32 -1.01 13.38
N ARG A 345 -22.28 -1.92 13.23
CA ARG A 345 -22.85 -2.69 14.34
C ARG A 345 -21.73 -3.33 15.18
N PRO A 346 -21.83 -3.35 16.53
CA PRO A 346 -20.74 -3.80 17.40
C PRO A 346 -20.17 -5.19 17.06
N GLY A 347 -21.03 -6.15 16.70
CA GLY A 347 -20.61 -7.51 16.32
C GLY A 347 -19.78 -7.54 15.03
N LEU A 348 -20.27 -6.93 13.96
CA LEU A 348 -19.54 -6.81 12.68
C LEU A 348 -18.21 -6.06 12.86
N ARG A 349 -18.23 -4.91 13.56
CA ARG A 349 -17.02 -4.13 13.85
C ARG A 349 -16.01 -4.91 14.67
N GLY A 350 -16.48 -5.66 15.68
CA GLY A 350 -15.63 -6.49 16.53
C GLY A 350 -14.95 -7.61 15.76
N ARG A 351 -15.68 -8.27 14.84
CA ARG A 351 -15.11 -9.31 13.97
C ARG A 351 -14.12 -8.76 12.96
N MET A 352 -14.43 -7.64 12.29
CA MET A 352 -13.49 -7.00 11.35
C MET A 352 -12.20 -6.58 12.04
N ARG A 353 -12.27 -6.01 13.24
CA ARG A 353 -11.06 -5.65 14.02
C ARG A 353 -10.24 -6.86 14.41
N ARG A 354 -10.91 -7.92 14.88
CA ARG A 354 -10.21 -9.16 15.22
C ARG A 354 -9.49 -9.72 14.00
N TYR A 355 -10.18 -9.76 12.87
CA TYR A 355 -9.62 -10.30 11.65
C TYR A 355 -8.45 -9.45 11.12
N HIS A 356 -8.54 -8.11 11.19
CA HIS A 356 -7.41 -7.23 10.88
C HIS A 356 -6.20 -7.49 11.79
N VAL A 357 -6.42 -7.70 13.09
CA VAL A 357 -5.33 -8.03 14.03
C VAL A 357 -4.74 -9.40 13.73
N GLU A 358 -5.57 -10.39 13.34
CA GLU A 358 -5.11 -11.73 12.94
C GLU A 358 -4.22 -11.66 11.69
N GLU A 359 -4.59 -10.86 10.68
CA GLU A 359 -3.83 -10.76 9.43
C GLU A 359 -2.62 -9.79 9.48
N SER A 360 -2.58 -8.89 10.46
CA SER A 360 -1.49 -7.91 10.58
C SER A 360 -0.18 -8.61 10.96
N GLY A 361 0.87 -8.42 10.17
CA GLY A 361 2.17 -9.06 10.38
C GLY A 361 2.39 -10.30 9.52
N HIS A 362 1.37 -10.80 8.80
CA HIS A 362 1.52 -11.95 7.91
C HIS A 362 2.53 -11.71 6.78
N GLU A 363 2.77 -10.45 6.39
CA GLU A 363 3.80 -10.08 5.41
C GLU A 363 5.20 -10.55 5.82
N ALA A 364 5.50 -10.66 7.13
CA ALA A 364 6.79 -11.16 7.60
C ALA A 364 6.97 -12.66 7.27
N HIS A 365 5.90 -13.44 7.34
CA HIS A 365 5.93 -14.86 6.96
C HIS A 365 6.13 -15.02 5.45
N GLU A 366 5.47 -14.18 4.65
CA GLU A 366 5.61 -14.22 3.18
C GLU A 366 7.00 -13.75 2.72
N LEU A 367 7.59 -12.77 3.40
CA LEU A 367 8.95 -12.33 3.15
C LEU A 367 9.97 -13.43 3.48
N GLU A 368 9.79 -14.15 4.59
CA GLU A 368 10.64 -15.28 4.95
C GLU A 368 10.49 -16.44 3.94
N ALA A 369 9.27 -16.72 3.48
CA ALA A 369 9.05 -17.69 2.41
C ALA A 369 9.78 -17.30 1.11
N CYS A 370 9.70 -16.03 0.71
CA CYS A 370 10.46 -15.48 -0.42
C CYS A 370 11.97 -15.69 -0.25
N ARG A 371 12.51 -15.40 0.95
CA ARG A 371 13.93 -15.58 1.27
C ARG A 371 14.36 -17.04 1.17
N ARG A 372 13.55 -17.99 1.68
CA ARG A 372 13.80 -19.44 1.58
C ARG A 372 13.76 -19.95 0.15
N LEU A 373 12.97 -19.31 -0.71
CA LEU A 373 12.95 -19.56 -2.16
C LEU A 373 14.10 -18.88 -2.91
N GLY A 374 15.01 -18.20 -2.21
CA GLY A 374 16.20 -17.56 -2.75
C GLY A 374 15.96 -16.21 -3.39
N LEU A 375 14.90 -15.50 -2.99
CA LEU A 375 14.71 -14.09 -3.32
C LEU A 375 15.47 -13.20 -2.33
N ASP A 376 15.97 -12.09 -2.83
CA ASP A 376 16.56 -11.03 -2.01
C ASP A 376 15.44 -10.25 -1.30
N ALA A 377 15.61 -9.99 -0.01
CA ALA A 377 14.56 -9.38 0.82
C ALA A 377 14.31 -7.92 0.42
N ASP A 378 15.37 -7.14 0.18
CA ASP A 378 15.26 -5.75 -0.24
C ASP A 378 14.59 -5.67 -1.62
N ALA A 379 14.94 -6.58 -2.54
CA ALA A 379 14.26 -6.69 -3.82
C ALA A 379 12.77 -7.01 -3.65
N VAL A 380 12.36 -7.91 -2.75
CA VAL A 380 10.94 -8.22 -2.49
C VAL A 380 10.20 -7.00 -1.93
N ILE A 381 10.81 -6.27 -0.99
CA ILE A 381 10.22 -5.08 -0.36
C ILE A 381 10.04 -3.95 -1.38
N ASP A 382 11.11 -3.65 -2.13
CA ASP A 382 11.16 -2.56 -3.11
C ASP A 382 10.52 -2.93 -4.46
N GLY A 383 10.31 -4.23 -4.67
CA GLY A 383 9.76 -4.81 -5.88
C GLY A 383 8.36 -4.31 -6.20
N LEU A 384 8.00 -4.46 -7.48
CA LEU A 384 6.67 -4.10 -7.96
C LEU A 384 5.79 -5.36 -8.11
N PRO A 385 4.60 -5.40 -7.48
CA PRO A 385 3.65 -6.48 -7.73
C PRO A 385 3.18 -6.46 -9.18
N LEU A 386 2.82 -7.65 -9.72
CA LEU A 386 2.15 -7.72 -11.02
C LEU A 386 0.82 -6.93 -10.95
N PRO A 387 0.42 -6.26 -12.05
CA PRO A 387 -0.68 -5.29 -12.00
C PRO A 387 -2.00 -5.77 -11.37
N PRO A 388 -2.46 -7.02 -11.59
CA PRO A 388 -3.68 -7.51 -10.96
C PRO A 388 -3.62 -7.52 -9.42
N PHE A 389 -2.46 -7.73 -8.80
CA PHE A 389 -2.34 -7.79 -7.34
C PHE A 389 -2.41 -6.41 -6.69
N THR A 390 -1.88 -5.37 -7.33
CA THR A 390 -2.15 -3.98 -6.90
C THR A 390 -3.63 -3.67 -7.03
N ALA A 391 -4.24 -4.00 -8.17
CA ALA A 391 -5.66 -3.76 -8.38
C ALA A 391 -6.53 -4.53 -7.36
N TYR A 392 -6.12 -5.73 -7.00
CA TYR A 392 -6.80 -6.57 -6.02
C TYR A 392 -6.95 -5.88 -4.66
N VAL A 393 -5.85 -5.33 -4.14
CA VAL A 393 -5.82 -4.60 -2.86
C VAL A 393 -6.71 -3.36 -2.91
N ASP A 394 -6.56 -2.53 -3.94
CA ASP A 394 -7.30 -1.28 -4.07
C ASP A 394 -8.81 -1.49 -4.21
N LEU A 395 -9.22 -2.52 -4.95
CA LEU A 395 -10.64 -2.84 -5.10
C LEU A 395 -11.24 -3.43 -3.84
N LEU A 396 -10.52 -4.27 -3.10
CA LEU A 396 -10.97 -4.73 -1.79
C LEU A 396 -11.17 -3.56 -0.83
N GLY A 397 -10.23 -2.61 -0.79
CA GLY A 397 -10.37 -1.38 -0.01
C GLY A 397 -11.57 -0.53 -0.43
N LEU A 398 -11.80 -0.35 -1.74
CA LEU A 398 -12.97 0.36 -2.25
C LEU A 398 -14.29 -0.33 -1.88
N ILE A 399 -14.34 -1.65 -1.97
CA ILE A 399 -15.52 -2.44 -1.61
C ILE A 399 -15.77 -2.35 -0.10
N ALA A 400 -14.72 -2.43 0.72
CA ALA A 400 -14.81 -2.22 2.17
C ALA A 400 -15.35 -0.82 2.52
N ASP A 401 -14.94 0.20 1.77
CA ASP A 401 -15.35 1.59 1.98
C ASP A 401 -16.80 1.85 1.58
N ARG A 402 -17.20 1.43 0.37
CA ARG A 402 -18.46 1.85 -0.27
C ARG A 402 -19.52 0.76 -0.38
N ALA A 403 -19.17 -0.50 -0.12
CA ALA A 403 -20.08 -1.64 -0.12
C ALA A 403 -19.75 -2.62 1.02
N PRO A 404 -19.76 -2.19 2.30
CA PRO A 404 -19.33 -3.02 3.43
C PRO A 404 -20.13 -4.33 3.59
N ALA A 405 -21.35 -4.40 3.06
CA ALA A 405 -22.13 -5.64 3.05
C ALA A 405 -21.66 -6.66 2.00
N ALA A 406 -21.01 -6.20 0.92
CA ALA A 406 -20.39 -7.05 -0.09
C ALA A 406 -19.01 -7.57 0.35
N PHE A 407 -18.33 -6.83 1.23
CA PHE A 407 -16.99 -7.16 1.70
C PHE A 407 -16.84 -8.62 2.22
N PRO A 408 -17.75 -9.15 3.07
CA PRO A 408 -17.70 -10.55 3.48
C PRO A 408 -17.74 -11.55 2.32
N ALA A 409 -18.48 -11.26 1.25
CA ALA A 409 -18.60 -12.16 0.10
C ALA A 409 -17.31 -12.19 -0.74
N VAL A 410 -16.69 -11.03 -0.97
CA VAL A 410 -15.43 -10.97 -1.74
C VAL A 410 -14.24 -11.58 -0.99
N LEU A 411 -14.28 -11.66 0.34
CA LEU A 411 -13.27 -12.39 1.13
C LEU A 411 -13.25 -13.90 0.86
N ILE A 412 -14.31 -14.49 0.29
CA ILE A 412 -14.27 -15.90 -0.17
C ILE A 412 -13.14 -16.09 -1.20
N VAL A 413 -12.78 -15.05 -1.94
CA VAL A 413 -11.74 -15.09 -2.97
C VAL A 413 -10.34 -15.20 -2.34
N THR A 414 -10.09 -14.57 -1.19
CA THR A 414 -8.82 -14.67 -0.45
C THR A 414 -8.77 -15.90 0.44
N GLU A 415 -9.83 -16.14 1.21
CA GLU A 415 -9.87 -17.18 2.24
C GLU A 415 -10.19 -18.57 1.71
N GLY A 416 -10.75 -18.63 0.50
CA GLY A 416 -11.25 -19.87 -0.09
C GLY A 416 -12.61 -20.29 0.44
N LEU A 417 -13.00 -21.51 0.07
CA LEU A 417 -14.32 -22.06 0.39
C LEU A 417 -14.25 -22.91 1.67
N PRO A 418 -15.29 -22.89 2.53
CA PRO A 418 -15.36 -23.75 3.71
C PRO A 418 -15.06 -25.22 3.40
N GLY A 419 -14.15 -25.81 4.17
CA GLY A 419 -13.74 -27.21 4.02
C GLY A 419 -12.91 -27.51 2.76
N ARG A 420 -12.44 -26.48 2.04
CA ARG A 420 -11.53 -26.60 0.90
C ARG A 420 -10.26 -25.77 1.17
N PRO A 421 -9.20 -26.37 1.76
CA PRO A 421 -7.96 -25.64 1.98
C PRO A 421 -7.36 -25.15 0.65
N ASN A 422 -6.58 -24.07 0.71
CA ASN A 422 -5.90 -23.51 -0.46
C ASN A 422 -5.04 -24.58 -1.13
N PRO A 423 -5.32 -24.95 -2.40
CA PRO A 423 -4.64 -26.07 -3.02
C PRO A 423 -3.20 -25.74 -3.44
N MET A 424 -2.76 -24.48 -3.39
CA MET A 424 -1.49 -24.05 -3.98
C MET A 424 -0.28 -24.75 -3.35
N ASN A 425 -0.15 -24.75 -2.02
CA ASN A 425 0.99 -25.39 -1.36
C ASN A 425 1.02 -26.91 -1.60
N GLY A 426 -0.15 -27.55 -1.61
CA GLY A 426 -0.26 -28.96 -2.01
C GLY A 426 0.19 -29.22 -3.45
N ARG A 427 -0.13 -28.32 -4.39
CA ARG A 427 0.30 -28.42 -5.79
C ARG A 427 1.81 -28.19 -5.94
N LEU A 428 2.36 -27.22 -5.22
CA LEU A 428 3.81 -26.94 -5.21
C LEU A 428 4.60 -28.11 -4.63
N ALA A 429 4.13 -28.68 -3.51
CA ALA A 429 4.72 -29.89 -2.94
C ALA A 429 4.65 -31.07 -3.92
N ALA A 430 3.49 -31.29 -4.56
CA ALA A 430 3.33 -32.34 -5.58
C ALA A 430 4.21 -32.12 -6.84
N ALA A 431 4.60 -30.88 -7.12
CA ALA A 431 5.55 -30.51 -8.17
C ALA A 431 7.02 -30.61 -7.72
N GLY A 432 7.29 -31.02 -6.48
CA GLY A 432 8.65 -31.28 -5.97
C GLY A 432 9.32 -30.08 -5.29
N ILE A 433 8.57 -29.02 -4.95
CA ILE A 433 9.12 -27.87 -4.22
C ILE A 433 9.20 -28.22 -2.73
N THR A 434 10.39 -28.64 -2.28
CA THR A 434 10.64 -29.03 -0.88
C THR A 434 10.41 -27.88 0.10
N ALA A 435 10.69 -26.64 -0.31
CA ALA A 435 10.36 -25.45 0.48
C ALA A 435 8.85 -25.32 0.76
N ALA A 436 7.97 -25.88 -0.09
CA ALA A 436 6.53 -25.88 0.15
C ALA A 436 6.09 -26.89 1.23
N GLU A 437 7.00 -27.76 1.72
CA GLU A 437 6.77 -28.65 2.86
C GLU A 437 7.32 -28.06 4.17
N ASP A 438 8.10 -26.98 4.08
CA ASP A 438 8.72 -26.29 5.20
C ASP A 438 7.68 -25.61 6.08
N ALA A 439 7.74 -25.85 7.39
CA ALA A 439 6.79 -25.30 8.33
C ALA A 439 6.82 -23.76 8.38
N GLU A 440 7.98 -23.14 8.16
CA GLU A 440 8.10 -21.67 8.17
C GLU A 440 7.54 -21.05 6.89
N VAL A 441 7.71 -21.71 5.74
CA VAL A 441 7.11 -21.28 4.46
C VAL A 441 5.59 -21.44 4.50
N ARG A 442 5.10 -22.49 5.15
CA ARG A 442 3.67 -22.75 5.34
C ARG A 442 3.07 -22.05 6.54
N ALA A 443 3.80 -21.18 7.24
CA ALA A 443 3.34 -20.60 8.51
C ALA A 443 1.99 -19.89 8.36
N HIS A 444 1.82 -19.07 7.31
CA HIS A 444 0.56 -18.40 7.02
C HIS A 444 -0.59 -19.40 6.73
N GLU A 445 -0.35 -20.42 5.88
CA GLU A 445 -1.35 -21.45 5.61
C GLU A 445 -1.78 -22.19 6.90
N GLN A 446 -0.82 -22.49 7.78
CA GLN A 446 -1.08 -23.17 9.05
C GLN A 446 -1.89 -22.30 10.01
N ILE A 447 -1.61 -20.99 10.07
CA ILE A 447 -2.42 -20.01 10.82
C ILE A 447 -3.86 -20.03 10.30
N ASN A 448 -4.05 -19.96 8.98
CA ASN A 448 -5.38 -19.93 8.36
C ASN A 448 -6.17 -21.22 8.62
N ILE A 449 -5.49 -22.37 8.62
CA ILE A 449 -6.10 -23.65 9.00
C ILE A 449 -6.48 -23.66 10.49
N GLY A 450 -5.58 -23.22 11.37
CA GLY A 450 -5.78 -23.22 12.82
C GLY A 450 -6.91 -22.29 13.28
N LEU A 451 -7.08 -21.15 12.60
CA LEU A 451 -8.12 -20.16 12.88
C LEU A 451 -9.42 -20.39 12.08
N ASP A 452 -9.39 -21.35 11.14
CA ASP A 452 -10.46 -21.69 10.22
C ASP A 452 -10.96 -20.46 9.44
N HIS A 453 -10.03 -19.77 8.78
CA HIS A 453 -10.31 -18.55 8.01
C HIS A 453 -11.32 -18.79 6.88
N THR A 454 -11.41 -20.03 6.37
CA THR A 454 -12.44 -20.41 5.39
C THR A 454 -13.88 -20.16 5.88
N THR A 455 -14.09 -20.07 7.20
CA THR A 455 -15.40 -19.71 7.80
C THR A 455 -15.55 -18.23 8.12
N MET A 456 -14.50 -17.41 8.01
CA MET A 456 -14.53 -15.97 8.30
C MET A 456 -15.60 -15.23 7.48
N PRO A 457 -15.74 -15.45 6.16
CA PRO A 457 -16.83 -14.88 5.38
C PRO A 457 -18.22 -15.12 5.98
N ARG A 458 -18.51 -16.37 6.39
CA ARG A 458 -19.78 -16.73 7.04
C ARG A 458 -19.95 -16.05 8.40
N ARG A 459 -18.89 -15.97 9.21
CA ARG A 459 -18.90 -15.30 10.52
C ARG A 459 -19.21 -13.80 10.39
N LEU A 460 -18.66 -13.13 9.38
CA LEU A 460 -18.95 -11.74 9.08
C LEU A 460 -20.37 -11.56 8.51
N GLY A 461 -20.77 -12.41 7.56
CA GLY A 461 -22.12 -12.38 6.97
C GLY A 461 -23.24 -12.60 7.97
N ALA A 462 -23.01 -13.40 9.03
CA ALA A 462 -23.98 -13.62 10.11
C ALA A 462 -24.30 -12.34 10.92
N GLU A 463 -23.42 -11.33 10.91
CA GLU A 463 -23.64 -10.06 11.60
C GLU A 463 -24.50 -9.06 10.79
N ILE A 464 -24.90 -9.42 9.57
CA ILE A 464 -25.74 -8.63 8.67
C ILE A 464 -27.15 -9.26 8.64
N PRO A 465 -28.07 -8.79 9.50
CA PRO A 465 -29.38 -9.42 9.68
C PRO A 465 -30.35 -9.20 8.52
N HIS A 466 -30.15 -8.12 7.76
CA HIS A 466 -30.99 -7.79 6.61
C HIS A 466 -30.14 -7.11 5.52
N LEU A 467 -30.45 -7.43 4.26
CA LEU A 467 -29.82 -6.87 3.08
C LEU A 467 -30.90 -6.50 2.06
N GLY A 468 -30.84 -5.27 1.54
CA GLY A 468 -31.72 -4.82 0.47
C GLY A 468 -31.43 -5.59 -0.83
N ARG A 469 -32.47 -5.78 -1.67
CA ARG A 469 -32.32 -6.54 -2.92
C ARG A 469 -31.27 -5.97 -3.87
N ASP A 470 -31.16 -4.65 -3.94
CA ASP A 470 -30.20 -3.98 -4.82
C ASP A 470 -28.77 -4.07 -4.27
N ASP A 471 -28.59 -3.99 -2.95
CA ASP A 471 -27.30 -4.22 -2.30
C ASP A 471 -26.84 -5.67 -2.48
N ALA A 472 -27.76 -6.63 -2.36
CA ALA A 472 -27.49 -8.04 -2.58
C ALA A 472 -27.06 -8.33 -4.02
N ARG A 473 -27.77 -7.78 -5.02
CA ARG A 473 -27.38 -7.89 -6.43
C ARG A 473 -25.99 -7.33 -6.67
N ARG A 474 -25.76 -6.10 -6.20
CA ARG A 474 -24.47 -5.42 -6.33
C ARG A 474 -23.35 -6.20 -5.66
N ALA A 475 -23.58 -6.78 -4.49
CA ALA A 475 -22.61 -7.61 -3.80
C ALA A 475 -22.24 -8.87 -4.60
N LEU A 476 -23.22 -9.51 -5.23
CA LEU A 476 -23.00 -10.68 -6.09
C LEU A 476 -22.26 -10.30 -7.39
N ASP A 477 -22.56 -9.13 -7.97
CA ASP A 477 -21.85 -8.58 -9.12
C ASP A 477 -20.39 -8.27 -8.79
N LEU A 478 -20.13 -7.60 -7.65
CA LEU A 478 -18.78 -7.33 -7.15
C LEU A 478 -18.03 -8.62 -6.84
N TYR A 479 -18.73 -9.61 -6.27
CA TYR A 479 -18.16 -10.93 -6.05
C TYR A 479 -17.72 -11.59 -7.37
N ALA A 480 -18.58 -11.62 -8.39
CA ALA A 480 -18.22 -12.17 -9.70
C ALA A 480 -17.00 -11.47 -10.32
N LEU A 481 -16.93 -10.14 -10.21
CA LEU A 481 -15.78 -9.36 -10.65
C LEU A 481 -14.49 -9.76 -9.91
N MET A 482 -14.55 -9.93 -8.59
CA MET A 482 -13.39 -10.32 -7.79
C MET A 482 -12.94 -11.76 -8.04
N VAL A 483 -13.87 -12.69 -8.34
CA VAL A 483 -13.52 -14.05 -8.80
C VAL A 483 -12.75 -13.98 -10.12
N GLU A 484 -13.23 -13.17 -11.08
CA GLU A 484 -12.54 -12.98 -12.36
C GLU A 484 -11.17 -12.33 -12.19
N LEU A 485 -11.05 -11.30 -11.35
CA LEU A 485 -9.78 -10.65 -11.07
C LEU A 485 -8.76 -11.64 -10.49
N ASN A 486 -9.16 -12.47 -9.54
CA ASN A 486 -8.28 -13.48 -8.96
C ASN A 486 -7.85 -14.53 -9.99
N ALA A 487 -8.78 -15.04 -10.79
CA ALA A 487 -8.46 -16.00 -11.85
C ALA A 487 -7.47 -15.42 -12.88
N ARG A 488 -7.67 -14.16 -13.30
CA ARG A 488 -6.72 -13.46 -14.18
C ARG A 488 -5.39 -13.17 -13.49
N ALA A 489 -5.38 -12.85 -12.19
CA ALA A 489 -4.14 -12.67 -11.43
C ALA A 489 -3.29 -13.95 -11.40
N LEU A 490 -3.92 -15.11 -11.23
CA LEU A 490 -3.25 -16.42 -11.35
C LEU A 490 -2.75 -16.67 -12.79
N GLY A 491 -3.51 -16.25 -13.80
CA GLY A 491 -3.07 -16.27 -15.20
C GLY A 491 -1.83 -15.41 -15.45
N TRP A 492 -1.77 -14.21 -14.86
CA TRP A 492 -0.59 -13.34 -14.86
C TRP A 492 0.63 -13.99 -14.18
N LEU A 493 0.44 -14.65 -13.04
CA LEU A 493 1.51 -15.41 -12.40
C LEU A 493 2.03 -16.53 -13.31
N ALA A 494 1.12 -17.30 -13.92
CA ALA A 494 1.49 -18.35 -14.85
C ALA A 494 2.26 -17.80 -16.07
N ALA A 495 1.82 -16.67 -16.62
CA ALA A 495 2.43 -16.07 -17.80
C ALA A 495 3.80 -15.46 -17.50
N PHE A 496 3.93 -14.72 -16.39
CA PHE A 496 5.18 -14.05 -16.02
C PHE A 496 6.17 -15.00 -15.36
N HIS A 497 5.77 -15.78 -14.37
CA HIS A 497 6.68 -16.67 -13.64
C HIS A 497 6.78 -18.08 -14.24
N GLY A 498 5.94 -18.42 -15.20
CA GLY A 498 6.08 -19.66 -15.98
C GLY A 498 7.26 -19.65 -16.96
N ASP A 499 7.94 -18.51 -17.12
CA ASP A 499 9.17 -18.36 -17.90
C ASP A 499 10.37 -18.12 -16.97
N PRO A 500 11.20 -19.15 -16.69
CA PRO A 500 12.35 -19.03 -15.81
C PRO A 500 13.43 -18.05 -16.27
N ALA A 501 13.38 -17.57 -17.52
CA ALA A 501 14.33 -16.57 -18.03
C ALA A 501 14.04 -15.15 -17.52
N ARG A 502 12.87 -14.91 -16.93
CA ARG A 502 12.49 -13.60 -16.39
C ARG A 502 13.09 -13.38 -15.01
N ARG A 503 13.30 -12.09 -14.68
CA ARG A 503 13.67 -11.70 -13.32
C ARG A 503 12.54 -12.10 -12.37
N PRO A 504 12.85 -12.78 -11.24
CA PRO A 504 11.84 -13.22 -10.30
C PRO A 504 11.08 -12.05 -9.64
N VAL A 505 11.78 -10.94 -9.42
CA VAL A 505 11.18 -9.71 -8.90
C VAL A 505 11.19 -8.66 -10.02
N PRO A 506 10.04 -8.08 -10.39
CA PRO A 506 9.99 -7.01 -11.38
C PRO A 506 10.56 -5.69 -10.83
N ASP A 507 11.54 -5.10 -11.53
CA ASP A 507 12.13 -3.79 -11.16
C ASP A 507 11.26 -2.60 -11.62
N TRP A 508 10.49 -2.80 -12.69
CA TRP A 508 9.51 -1.86 -13.24
C TRP A 508 8.50 -2.65 -14.08
N LEU A 509 7.23 -2.27 -14.04
CA LEU A 509 6.21 -2.84 -14.91
C LEU A 509 5.67 -1.72 -15.79
N PRO A 510 5.69 -1.89 -17.13
CA PRO A 510 4.94 -3.03 -17.69
C PRO A 510 5.72 -3.99 -18.63
N VAL A 511 5.29 -5.25 -18.64
CA VAL A 511 5.86 -6.43 -19.35
C VAL A 511 5.89 -6.24 -20.88
N PRO A 512 6.99 -6.54 -21.63
CA PRO A 512 7.14 -6.31 -23.09
C PRO A 512 5.83 -6.42 -23.90
N ALA A 513 5.48 -5.42 -24.72
CA ALA A 513 4.14 -5.30 -25.30
C ALA A 513 3.79 -6.50 -26.19
N ARG A 514 4.80 -7.04 -26.86
CA ARG A 514 4.76 -8.32 -27.57
C ARG A 514 4.34 -9.51 -26.67
N ASP A 515 4.82 -9.56 -25.44
CA ASP A 515 4.51 -10.63 -24.49
C ASP A 515 3.07 -10.46 -24.00
N LEU A 516 2.67 -9.22 -23.66
CA LEU A 516 1.29 -8.89 -23.30
C LEU A 516 0.30 -9.30 -24.41
N ALA A 517 0.63 -9.05 -25.67
CA ALA A 517 -0.16 -9.49 -26.82
C ALA A 517 -0.24 -11.01 -26.95
N GLY A 518 0.89 -11.70 -26.75
CA GLY A 518 0.94 -13.16 -26.75
C GLY A 518 0.06 -13.74 -25.65
N TRP A 519 0.22 -13.23 -24.43
CA TRP A 519 -0.54 -13.67 -23.26
C TRP A 519 -2.03 -13.48 -23.43
N ALA A 520 -2.48 -12.33 -23.92
CA ALA A 520 -3.89 -12.09 -24.16
C ALA A 520 -4.45 -13.00 -25.27
N ARG A 521 -3.68 -13.24 -26.34
CA ARG A 521 -4.06 -14.17 -27.42
C ARG A 521 -4.21 -15.60 -26.92
N ASP A 522 -3.34 -16.02 -26.02
CA ASP A 522 -3.33 -17.36 -25.43
C ASP A 522 -4.37 -17.52 -24.30
N GLY A 523 -5.13 -16.45 -24.01
CA GLY A 523 -6.13 -16.40 -22.96
C GLY A 523 -5.54 -16.45 -21.55
N LEU A 524 -4.29 -16.01 -21.38
CA LEU A 524 -3.60 -16.01 -20.09
C LEU A 524 -4.00 -14.83 -19.20
N ILE A 525 -4.43 -13.71 -19.78
CA ILE A 525 -4.65 -12.45 -19.05
C ILE A 525 -5.91 -11.70 -19.45
#